data_AF-A0A5B0NRT3-F1
#
_entry.id   AF-A0A5B0NRT3-F1
#
_cell.length_a   1.000
_cell.length_b   1.000
_cell.length_c   1.000
_cell.angle_alpha   90.00
_cell.angle_beta   90.00
_cell.angle_gamma   90.00
#
_symmetry.space_group_name_H-M   'P 1'
#
loop_
_entity.id
_entity.type
_entity.pdbx_description
1 polymer ?
#
loop_
_entity_poly.entity_id
_entity_poly.type
_entity_poly.pdbx_seq_one_letter_code
_entity_poly.pdbx_strand_id
1 'polypeptide(L)'
;MHAEITNTHVPGNALNSCRYCVLSSDDLKSRQKLAYLAKFAQKNSHGSDCPNPLRTMEETKENSKKLWTETKETLNLDKLNAKSAKLAVRDQINLRFSKQVFNFQSEKIALLAAGEELPTRFEQDIPQKLVDMEEKEPKRMFNAYLEV
;
A
#
# COMPACT_ATOMS: atom_id res chain seq x y z
N MET A 1 16.05 -10.98 2.44
CA MET A 1 15.43 -10.06 1.46
C MET A 1 14.51 -9.10 2.21
N HIS A 2 14.88 -7.83 2.33
CA HIS A 2 14.15 -6.82 3.11
C HIS A 2 12.79 -6.55 2.45
N ALA A 3 11.71 -6.65 3.22
CA ALA A 3 10.34 -6.41 2.75
C ALA A 3 10.17 -5.04 2.08
N GLU A 4 11.04 -4.10 2.44
CA GLU A 4 11.15 -2.73 1.93
C GLU A 4 11.51 -2.67 0.45
N ILE A 5 12.24 -3.67 -0.07
CA ILE A 5 12.67 -3.73 -1.47
C ILE A 5 11.59 -4.36 -2.36
N THR A 6 10.81 -5.30 -1.83
CA THR A 6 9.86 -6.09 -2.63
C THR A 6 8.43 -5.57 -2.59
N ASN A 7 8.16 -4.45 -1.92
CA ASN A 7 6.82 -3.89 -1.76
C ASN A 7 5.80 -4.88 -1.16
N THR A 8 6.25 -5.88 -0.40
CA THR A 8 5.41 -6.94 0.16
C THR A 8 5.24 -6.78 1.67
N HIS A 9 4.09 -7.20 2.19
CA HIS A 9 3.84 -7.20 3.62
C HIS A 9 4.75 -8.18 4.40
N VAL A 10 4.86 -7.95 5.71
CA VAL A 10 5.51 -8.87 6.65
C VAL A 10 4.53 -10.02 6.99
N PRO A 11 4.84 -11.28 6.64
CA PRO A 11 3.93 -12.43 6.74
C PRO A 11 3.24 -12.66 8.09
N GLY A 12 3.95 -12.43 9.19
CA GLY A 12 3.52 -12.78 10.54
C GLY A 12 2.26 -12.03 11.00
N ASN A 13 2.16 -10.76 10.63
CA ASN A 13 1.09 -9.86 11.09
C ASN A 13 0.15 -9.43 9.97
N ALA A 14 0.37 -9.93 8.75
CA ALA A 14 -0.43 -9.56 7.58
C ALA A 14 -1.55 -10.56 7.32
N LEU A 15 -2.67 -10.02 6.86
CA LEU A 15 -3.76 -10.78 6.24
C LEU A 15 -3.31 -11.48 4.96
N ASN A 16 -2.30 -10.92 4.28
CA ASN A 16 -1.60 -11.49 3.15
C ASN A 16 -0.25 -12.04 3.60
N SER A 17 -0.25 -13.27 4.11
CA SER A 17 0.93 -13.84 4.75
C SER A 17 1.98 -14.32 3.74
N CYS A 18 1.59 -14.69 2.52
CA CYS A 18 2.53 -15.15 1.52
C CYS A 18 3.04 -13.98 0.68
N ARG A 19 4.37 -13.90 0.49
CA ARG A 19 5.01 -12.92 -0.40
C ARG A 19 4.97 -13.33 -1.87
N TYR A 20 4.81 -14.62 -2.14
CA TYR A 20 4.92 -15.18 -3.50
C TYR A 20 3.56 -15.43 -4.14
N CYS A 21 2.52 -15.72 -3.36
CA CYS A 21 1.20 -16.07 -3.87
C CYS A 21 0.12 -15.18 -3.28
N VAL A 22 -1.06 -15.25 -3.89
CA VAL A 22 -2.25 -14.46 -3.51
C VAL A 22 -2.93 -14.97 -2.23
N LEU A 23 -2.30 -15.89 -1.49
CA LEU A 23 -2.85 -16.43 -0.25
C LEU A 23 -3.08 -15.33 0.77
N SER A 24 -4.35 -15.20 1.16
CA SER A 24 -4.83 -14.19 2.09
C SER A 24 -5.92 -14.74 3.01
N SER A 25 -6.25 -13.98 4.05
CA SER A 25 -7.36 -14.21 4.97
C SER A 25 -8.02 -12.89 5.32
N ASP A 26 -9.31 -12.92 5.67
CA ASP A 26 -10.02 -11.69 6.09
C ASP A 26 -9.56 -11.19 7.47
N ASP A 27 -9.18 -12.12 8.35
CA ASP A 27 -8.76 -11.84 9.71
C ASP A 27 -7.75 -12.90 10.22
N LEU A 28 -7.06 -12.60 11.33
CA LEU A 28 -6.04 -13.49 11.90
C LEU A 28 -6.62 -14.80 12.46
N LYS A 29 -7.87 -14.81 12.95
CA LYS A 29 -8.52 -16.03 13.47
C LYS A 29 -8.84 -16.99 12.33
N SER A 30 -9.25 -16.46 11.17
CA SER A 30 -9.53 -17.25 9.98
C SER A 30 -8.31 -17.99 9.44
N ARG A 31 -7.08 -17.55 9.76
CA ARG A 31 -5.85 -18.29 9.44
C ARG A 31 -5.70 -19.62 10.19
N GLN A 32 -6.37 -19.77 11.32
CA GLN A 32 -6.34 -21.00 12.11
C GLN A 32 -7.36 -22.04 11.61
N LYS A 33 -8.28 -21.64 10.72
CA LYS A 33 -9.30 -22.52 10.18
C LYS A 33 -8.70 -23.46 9.13
N LEU A 34 -9.21 -24.69 9.08
CA LEU A 34 -8.76 -25.74 8.16
C LEU A 34 -8.77 -25.28 6.69
N ALA A 35 -9.76 -24.49 6.28
CA ALA A 35 -9.85 -23.96 4.92
C ALA A 35 -8.63 -23.10 4.53
N TYR A 36 -8.13 -22.27 5.44
CA TYR A 36 -6.91 -21.50 5.20
C TYR A 36 -5.66 -22.38 5.26
N LEU A 37 -5.59 -23.28 6.26
CA LEU A 37 -4.44 -24.19 6.42
C LEU A 37 -4.28 -25.12 5.22
N ALA A 38 -5.38 -25.60 4.63
CA ALA A 38 -5.35 -26.39 3.39
C ALA A 38 -4.74 -25.59 2.23
N LYS A 39 -5.21 -24.36 2.00
CA LYS A 39 -4.63 -23.46 0.99
C LYS A 39 -3.16 -23.13 1.29
N PHE A 40 -2.81 -22.91 2.55
CA PHE A 40 -1.43 -22.68 2.97
C PHE A 40 -0.52 -23.87 2.63
N ALA A 41 -1.00 -25.09 2.87
CA ALA A 41 -0.35 -26.33 2.48
C ALA A 41 -0.44 -26.62 0.97
N GLN A 42 -1.04 -25.73 0.18
CA GLN A 42 -1.29 -25.90 -1.25
C GLN A 42 -2.09 -27.16 -1.57
N LYS A 43 -3.13 -27.41 -0.75
CA LYS A 43 -4.05 -28.53 -0.88
C LYS A 43 -5.48 -28.04 -1.09
N ASN A 44 -6.26 -28.80 -1.86
CA ASN A 44 -7.71 -28.62 -1.94
C ASN A 44 -8.43 -29.34 -0.78
N SER A 45 -9.77 -29.27 -0.76
CA SER A 45 -10.62 -29.92 0.25
C SER A 45 -10.50 -31.46 0.28
N HIS A 46 -9.95 -32.07 -0.77
CA HIS A 46 -9.76 -33.52 -0.89
C HIS A 46 -8.31 -33.96 -0.58
N GLY A 47 -7.42 -33.02 -0.22
CA GLY A 47 -6.02 -33.31 0.07
C GLY A 47 -5.11 -33.46 -1.16
N SER A 48 -5.64 -33.27 -2.37
CA SER A 48 -4.83 -33.21 -3.60
C SER A 48 -4.07 -31.90 -3.69
N ASP A 49 -2.93 -31.91 -4.40
CA ASP A 49 -2.15 -30.71 -4.66
C ASP A 49 -2.96 -29.67 -5.45
N CYS A 50 -2.95 -28.45 -4.94
CA CYS A 50 -3.63 -27.29 -5.52
C CYS A 50 -2.80 -26.04 -5.16
N PRO A 51 -1.78 -25.72 -5.98
CA PRO A 51 -0.93 -24.55 -5.78
C PRO A 51 -1.73 -23.25 -5.80
N ASN A 52 -1.39 -22.31 -4.90
CA ASN A 52 -1.98 -20.98 -4.93
C ASN A 52 -1.47 -20.18 -6.13
N PRO A 53 -2.30 -19.34 -6.77
CA PRO A 53 -1.83 -18.44 -7.82
C PRO A 53 -0.68 -17.55 -7.33
N LEU A 54 0.37 -17.48 -8.14
CA LEU A 54 1.51 -16.62 -7.87
C LEU A 54 1.14 -15.16 -8.11
N ARG A 55 1.77 -14.26 -7.36
CA ARG A 55 1.72 -12.83 -7.60
C ARG A 55 2.60 -12.49 -8.79
N THR A 56 2.18 -11.50 -9.57
CA THR A 56 2.99 -10.97 -10.67
C THR A 56 3.59 -9.61 -10.30
N MET A 57 4.70 -9.27 -10.96
CA MET A 57 5.32 -7.95 -10.77
C MET A 57 4.45 -6.86 -11.39
N GLU A 58 3.74 -7.18 -12.47
CA GLU A 58 2.77 -6.32 -13.15
C GLU A 58 1.63 -5.92 -12.19
N GLU A 59 1.04 -6.89 -11.49
CA GLU A 59 0.00 -6.63 -10.50
C GLU A 59 0.56 -5.77 -9.34
N THR A 60 1.79 -6.06 -8.90
CA THR A 60 2.45 -5.29 -7.83
C THR A 60 2.69 -3.82 -8.24
N LYS A 61 3.09 -3.58 -9.50
CA LYS A 61 3.22 -2.23 -10.08
C LYS A 61 1.90 -1.50 -10.07
N GLU A 62 0.86 -2.15 -10.60
CA GLU A 62 -0.48 -1.56 -10.69
C GLU A 62 -1.05 -1.24 -9.31
N ASN A 63 -0.91 -2.15 -8.36
CA ASN A 63 -1.35 -1.98 -6.98
C ASN A 63 -0.56 -0.87 -6.26
N SER A 64 0.73 -0.70 -6.54
CA SER A 64 1.52 0.42 -6.00
C SER A 64 1.00 1.77 -6.52
N LYS A 65 0.68 1.86 -7.82
CA LYS A 65 0.04 3.07 -8.40
C LYS A 65 -1.32 3.36 -7.77
N LYS A 66 -2.16 2.33 -7.57
CA LYS A 66 -3.46 2.46 -6.90
C LYS A 66 -3.33 3.01 -5.47
N LEU A 67 -2.28 2.65 -4.73
CA LEU A 67 -2.03 3.20 -3.39
C LEU A 67 -1.68 4.69 -3.40
N TRP A 68 -0.93 5.13 -4.41
CA TRP A 68 -0.65 6.55 -4.59
C TRP A 68 -1.93 7.33 -4.92
N THR A 69 -2.78 6.81 -5.82
CA THR A 69 -4.10 7.42 -6.10
C THR A 69 -4.96 7.51 -4.84
N GLU A 70 -5.05 6.44 -4.06
CA GLU A 70 -5.81 6.42 -2.79
C GLU A 70 -5.33 7.48 -1.80
N THR A 71 -4.02 7.74 -1.76
CA THR A 71 -3.43 8.78 -0.90
C THR A 71 -4.00 10.15 -1.25
N LYS A 72 -4.08 10.46 -2.55
CA LYS A 72 -4.57 11.76 -3.05
C LYS A 72 -6.08 11.93 -2.81
N GLU A 73 -6.86 10.86 -2.91
CA GLU A 73 -8.31 10.91 -2.74
C GLU A 73 -8.76 10.90 -1.28
N THR A 74 -8.14 10.08 -0.44
CA THR A 74 -8.65 9.86 0.93
C THR A 74 -8.02 10.77 1.96
N LEU A 75 -6.80 11.24 1.72
CA LEU A 75 -6.00 12.08 2.63
C LEU A 75 -5.97 11.53 4.07
N ASN A 76 -6.09 10.21 4.24
CA ASN A 76 -6.26 9.55 5.53
C ASN A 76 -5.39 8.29 5.62
N LEU A 77 -4.58 8.21 6.67
CA LEU A 77 -3.62 7.13 6.88
C LEU A 77 -4.29 5.76 7.10
N ASP A 78 -5.41 5.71 7.83
CA ASP A 78 -6.10 4.45 8.12
C ASP A 78 -6.76 3.87 6.88
N LYS A 79 -7.38 4.73 6.05
CA LYS A 79 -7.92 4.33 4.74
C LYS A 79 -6.81 3.82 3.83
N LEU A 80 -5.67 4.50 3.78
CA LEU A 80 -4.50 4.05 3.03
C LEU A 80 -3.99 2.69 3.53
N ASN A 81 -3.88 2.49 4.85
CA ASN A 81 -3.45 1.22 5.44
C ASN A 81 -4.43 0.09 5.12
N ALA A 82 -5.74 0.34 5.17
CA ALA A 82 -6.76 -0.62 4.79
C ALA A 82 -6.66 -0.99 3.29
N LYS A 83 -6.43 -0.01 2.42
CA LYS A 83 -6.23 -0.25 0.99
C LYS A 83 -4.93 -1.02 0.72
N SER A 84 -3.84 -0.68 1.41
CA SER A 84 -2.56 -1.40 1.36
C SER A 84 -2.72 -2.85 1.75
N ALA A 85 -3.43 -3.14 2.84
CA ALA A 85 -3.72 -4.50 3.26
C ALA A 85 -4.54 -5.27 2.21
N LYS A 86 -5.58 -4.65 1.63
CA LYS A 86 -6.41 -5.27 0.58
C LYS A 86 -5.63 -5.57 -0.71
N LEU A 87 -4.84 -4.62 -1.17
CA LEU A 87 -3.98 -4.77 -2.36
C LEU A 87 -2.73 -5.62 -2.08
N ALA A 88 -2.48 -5.93 -0.81
CA ALA A 88 -1.36 -6.72 -0.35
C ALA A 88 0.02 -6.15 -0.72
N VAL A 89 0.09 -4.84 -0.97
CA VAL A 89 1.32 -4.10 -1.33
C VAL A 89 1.65 -3.10 -0.22
N ARG A 90 2.91 -3.06 0.18
CA ARG A 90 3.45 -2.08 1.14
C ARG A 90 4.72 -1.45 0.59
N ASP A 91 4.53 -0.40 -0.18
CA ASP A 91 5.61 0.39 -0.78
C ASP A 91 6.05 1.50 0.18
N GLN A 92 7.30 1.45 0.64
CA GLN A 92 7.85 2.41 1.60
C GLN A 92 8.12 3.78 0.98
N ILE A 93 8.41 3.83 -0.33
CA ILE A 93 8.62 5.08 -1.05
C ILE A 93 7.29 5.81 -1.17
N ASN A 94 6.24 5.11 -1.63
CA ASN A 94 4.88 5.67 -1.65
C ASN A 94 4.45 6.12 -0.25
N LEU A 95 4.64 5.29 0.77
CA LEU A 95 4.27 5.64 2.15
C LEU A 95 4.99 6.90 2.65
N ARG A 96 6.26 7.11 2.26
CA ARG A 96 7.02 8.32 2.59
C ARG A 96 6.40 9.56 1.94
N PHE A 97 5.92 9.47 0.70
CA PHE A 97 5.23 10.57 0.03
C PHE A 97 3.83 10.80 0.60
N SER A 98 3.08 9.74 0.88
CA SER A 98 1.77 9.83 1.53
C SER A 98 1.83 10.52 2.88
N LYS A 99 2.85 10.23 3.70
CA LYS A 99 3.07 10.93 4.97
C LYS A 99 3.29 12.43 4.79
N GLN A 100 3.99 12.85 3.73
CA GLN A 100 4.17 14.27 3.44
C GLN A 100 2.84 14.95 3.10
N VAL A 101 1.99 14.28 2.31
CA VAL A 101 0.64 14.76 1.99
C VAL A 101 -0.21 14.89 3.26
N PHE A 102 -0.21 13.86 4.13
CA PHE A 102 -1.01 13.89 5.36
C PHE A 102 -0.53 14.96 6.35
N ASN A 103 0.78 15.14 6.50
CA ASN A 103 1.34 16.21 7.34
C ASN A 103 0.95 17.59 6.80
N PHE A 104 1.02 17.77 5.48
CA PHE A 104 0.64 19.01 4.81
C PHE A 104 -0.84 19.34 5.04
N GLN A 105 -1.72 18.36 4.89
CA GLN A 105 -3.14 18.53 5.19
C GLN A 105 -3.41 18.82 6.67
N SER A 106 -2.67 18.15 7.56
CA SER A 106 -2.78 18.39 9.02
C SER A 106 -2.40 19.83 9.38
N GLU A 107 -1.34 20.37 8.75
CA GLU A 107 -0.92 21.76 8.91
C GLU A 107 -1.98 22.74 8.38
N LYS A 108 -2.54 22.48 7.19
CA LYS A 108 -3.65 23.26 6.60
C LYS A 108 -4.84 23.35 7.55
N ILE A 109 -5.25 22.20 8.11
CA ILE A 109 -6.38 22.11 9.06
C ILE A 109 -6.05 22.86 10.36
N ALA A 110 -4.83 22.76 10.86
CA ALA A 110 -4.42 23.46 12.09
C ALA A 110 -4.44 24.99 11.92
N LEU A 111 -3.95 25.52 10.80
CA LEU A 111 -3.99 26.96 10.50
C LEU A 111 -5.43 27.49 10.39
N LEU A 112 -6.29 26.73 9.70
CA LEU A 112 -7.72 27.04 9.62
C LEU A 112 -8.39 27.04 10.99
N ALA A 113 -8.05 26.09 11.86
CA ALA A 113 -8.58 26.01 13.22
C ALA A 113 -8.08 27.16 14.12
N ALA A 114 -6.87 27.66 13.87
CA ALA A 114 -6.30 28.83 14.55
C ALA A 114 -6.87 30.17 14.04
N GLY A 115 -7.58 30.18 12.91
CA GLY A 115 -8.09 31.39 12.28
C GLY A 115 -7.01 32.22 11.57
N GLU A 116 -5.87 31.62 11.25
CA GLU A 116 -4.78 32.26 10.52
C GLU A 116 -5.05 32.30 9.01
N GLU A 117 -4.49 33.30 8.32
CA GLU A 117 -4.53 33.33 6.85
C GLU A 117 -3.73 32.16 6.28
N LEU A 118 -4.35 31.41 5.37
CA LEU A 118 -3.70 30.29 4.69
C LEU A 118 -2.59 30.80 3.76
N PRO A 119 -1.34 30.35 3.94
CA PRO A 119 -0.28 30.65 2.99
C PRO A 119 -0.59 30.13 1.57
N THR A 120 -0.13 30.83 0.53
CA THR A 120 -0.30 30.48 -0.91
C THR A 120 0.04 29.03 -1.23
N ARG A 121 1.00 28.42 -0.52
CA ARG A 121 1.36 27.01 -0.72
C ARG A 121 0.20 26.03 -0.51
N PHE A 122 -0.82 26.39 0.28
CA PHE A 122 -2.01 25.57 0.58
C PHE A 122 -3.17 25.75 -0.39
N GLU A 123 -3.00 26.54 -1.45
CA GLU A 123 -3.95 26.60 -2.57
C GLU A 123 -4.18 25.21 -3.18
N GLN A 124 -3.15 24.36 -3.16
CA GLN A 124 -3.24 22.96 -3.55
C GLN A 124 -3.42 22.06 -2.32
N ASP A 125 -3.99 20.88 -2.53
CA ASP A 125 -4.14 19.85 -1.48
C ASP A 125 -2.94 18.91 -1.37
N ILE A 126 -2.01 18.99 -2.31
CA ILE A 126 -0.79 18.18 -2.35
C ILE A 126 0.39 19.15 -2.41
N PRO A 127 1.51 18.86 -1.71
CA PRO A 127 2.71 19.65 -1.86
C PRO A 127 3.17 19.75 -3.32
N GLN A 128 3.37 20.97 -3.83
CA GLN A 128 3.81 21.22 -5.22
C GLN A 128 5.02 20.37 -5.62
N LYS A 129 5.98 20.16 -4.70
CA LYS A 129 7.15 19.30 -4.93
C LYS A 129 6.78 17.87 -5.37
N LEU A 130 5.69 17.31 -4.84
CA LEU A 130 5.23 15.97 -5.21
C LEU A 130 4.49 15.98 -6.54
N VAL A 131 3.75 17.05 -6.84
CA VAL A 131 3.13 17.27 -8.16
C VAL A 131 4.22 17.36 -9.24
N ASP A 132 5.23 18.20 -9.01
CA ASP A 132 6.38 18.35 -9.90
C ASP A 132 7.13 17.02 -10.10
N MET A 133 7.26 16.21 -9.06
CA MET A 133 7.91 14.90 -9.14
C MET A 133 7.08 13.90 -9.93
N GLU A 134 5.75 13.90 -9.77
CA GLU A 134 4.83 13.06 -10.53
C GLU A 134 4.89 13.40 -12.03
N GLU A 135 5.00 14.69 -12.38
CA GLU A 135 5.09 15.16 -13.77
C GLU A 135 6.47 14.96 -14.41
N LYS A 136 7.54 15.36 -13.72
CA LYS A 136 8.89 15.46 -14.29
C LYS A 136 9.72 14.21 -14.05
N GLU A 137 9.48 13.50 -12.95
CA GLU A 137 10.30 12.37 -12.50
C GLU A 137 9.46 11.20 -11.95
N PRO A 138 8.43 10.69 -12.66
CA PRO A 138 7.49 9.70 -12.13
C PRO A 138 8.17 8.40 -11.67
N LYS A 139 9.34 8.07 -12.24
CA LYS A 139 10.16 6.91 -11.82
C LYS A 139 10.67 7.01 -10.38
N ARG A 140 10.81 8.22 -9.83
CA ARG A 140 11.23 8.43 -8.44
C ARG A 140 10.10 8.22 -7.43
N MET A 141 8.85 8.25 -7.89
CA MET A 141 7.67 8.06 -7.06
C MET A 141 7.48 6.59 -6.67
N PHE A 142 7.99 5.66 -7.48
CA PHE A 142 7.80 4.23 -7.27
C PHE A 142 9.14 3.52 -7.07
N ASN A 143 9.06 2.34 -6.49
CA ASN A 143 10.22 1.50 -6.28
C ASN A 143 10.83 1.03 -7.62
N ALA A 144 12.08 1.43 -7.88
CA ALA A 144 12.81 1.11 -9.12
C ALA A 144 12.98 -0.39 -9.36
N TYR A 145 13.01 -1.21 -8.31
CA TYR A 145 13.07 -2.67 -8.43
C TYR A 145 11.79 -3.28 -9.02
N LEU A 146 10.72 -2.50 -9.14
CA LEU A 146 9.57 -2.93 -9.91
C LEU A 146 9.88 -2.92 -11.40
N GLU A 147 10.69 -2.02 -11.96
CA GLU A 147 10.89 -1.89 -13.43
C GLU A 147 11.67 -3.05 -14.09
N VAL A 148 12.16 -4.01 -13.30
CA VAL A 148 12.90 -5.20 -13.79
C VAL A 148 11.97 -6.19 -14.48
#